data_AF-A0A2G8JFM3-F1
#
_entry.id   AF-A0A2G8JFM3-F1
#
_cell.length_a   1.000
_cell.length_b   1.000
_cell.length_c   1.000
_cell.angle_alpha   90.00
_cell.angle_beta   90.00
_cell.angle_gamma   90.00
#
_symmetry.space_group_name_H-M   'P 1'
#
loop_
_entity.id
_entity.type
_entity.pdbx_description
1 polymer ?
#
loop_
_entity_poly.entity_id
_entity_poly.type
_entity_poly.pdbx_seq_one_letter_code
_entity_poly.pdbx_strand_id
1 'polypeptide(L)'
;MVAGPEVARVIEEFDVNCLDCSHHNASSSNLKHHEHTAAVQSAFAKMVEALVRVIDEMGNPFTEESCDLLVLDTRDIADPAVAETVRTIKKTGQEQYETYMAERVTQRTTPVSDPISRNKLPLFSRPPTRLQTKSKQILSSLKSDCALFLRLYISCQTRDGDLHNFFRHENHAYPPSLSQLGKLRFGTKDDLAECLEAFCTLCEEPHQSMSSYWMVLQ
;
A
#
# COMPACT_ATOMS: atom_id res chain seq x y z
N MET A 1 -1.53 47.48 -2.19
CA MET A 1 -1.75 47.44 -0.73
C MET A 1 -3.25 47.41 -0.51
N VAL A 2 -3.80 46.27 -0.11
CA VAL A 2 -5.23 46.14 0.18
C VAL A 2 -5.54 47.07 1.35
N ALA A 3 -6.45 48.01 1.11
CA ALA A 3 -6.59 49.24 1.87
C ALA A 3 -7.04 48.95 3.31
N GLY A 4 -6.45 49.66 4.28
CA GLY A 4 -6.80 49.57 5.70
C GLY A 4 -8.31 49.57 6.02
N PRO A 5 -9.17 50.29 5.28
CA PRO A 5 -10.62 50.21 5.45
C PRO A 5 -11.24 48.84 5.14
N GLU A 6 -10.72 48.11 4.14
CA GLU A 6 -11.21 46.76 3.80
C GLU A 6 -10.77 45.74 4.86
N VAL A 7 -9.54 45.86 5.36
CA VAL A 7 -9.06 44.99 6.44
C VAL A 7 -9.80 45.29 7.75
N ALA A 8 -10.05 46.56 8.06
CA ALA A 8 -10.87 46.97 9.20
C ALA A 8 -12.30 46.43 9.07
N ARG A 9 -12.90 46.52 7.87
CA ARG A 9 -14.24 45.96 7.62
C ARG A 9 -14.28 44.45 7.84
N VAL A 10 -13.28 43.71 7.34
CA VAL A 10 -13.22 42.24 7.53
C VAL A 10 -13.01 41.85 9.00
N ILE A 11 -12.21 42.62 9.75
CA ILE A 11 -12.02 42.40 11.20
C ILE A 11 -13.30 42.71 11.97
N GLU A 12 -13.98 43.81 11.64
CA GLU A 12 -15.23 44.22 12.28
C GLU A 12 -16.37 43.23 11.97
N GLU A 13 -16.48 42.75 10.72
CA GLU A 13 -17.40 41.68 10.32
C GLU A 13 -17.12 40.36 11.07
N PHE A 14 -15.85 40.04 11.32
CA PHE A 14 -15.45 38.85 12.07
C PHE A 14 -15.77 38.95 13.57
N ASP A 15 -15.47 40.09 14.19
CA ASP A 15 -15.73 40.33 15.62
C ASP A 15 -17.23 40.35 15.92
N VAL A 16 -18.05 40.94 15.04
CA VAL A 16 -19.52 40.92 15.16
C VAL A 16 -20.07 39.49 15.10
N ASN A 17 -19.56 38.65 14.19
CA ASN A 17 -19.96 37.25 14.10
C ASN A 17 -19.53 36.39 15.30
N CYS A 18 -18.44 36.75 15.99
CA CYS A 18 -17.94 36.03 17.16
C CYS A 18 -18.58 36.49 18.48
N LEU A 19 -18.96 37.76 18.62
CA LEU A 19 -19.44 38.36 19.87
C LEU A 19 -20.97 38.29 20.07
N ASP A 20 -21.75 38.02 19.03
CA ASP A 20 -23.23 37.94 19.10
C ASP A 20 -23.79 36.66 19.78
N CYS A 21 -22.94 35.88 20.47
CA CYS A 21 -23.39 34.75 21.28
C CYS A 21 -24.14 35.15 22.58
N SER A 22 -24.25 36.45 22.90
CA SER A 22 -24.72 36.88 24.24
C SER A 22 -25.98 37.75 24.33
N HIS A 23 -26.61 38.27 23.26
CA HIS A 23 -27.88 39.00 23.42
C HIS A 23 -28.87 38.87 22.25
N HIS A 24 -30.09 38.47 22.59
CA HIS A 24 -31.24 38.17 21.72
C HIS A 24 -31.74 39.37 20.87
N ASN A 25 -31.69 39.26 19.53
CA ASN A 25 -32.84 39.07 18.60
C ASN A 25 -32.68 39.77 17.22
N ALA A 26 -32.77 38.92 16.18
CA ALA A 26 -33.27 39.18 14.82
C ALA A 26 -32.35 39.81 13.74
N SER A 27 -31.46 39.00 13.16
CA SER A 27 -31.67 38.45 11.81
C SER A 27 -30.73 37.27 11.57
N SER A 28 -31.30 36.09 11.36
CA SER A 28 -30.65 34.78 11.46
C SER A 28 -29.67 34.48 10.32
N SER A 29 -28.46 35.05 10.34
CA SER A 29 -27.39 34.66 9.42
C SER A 29 -26.45 33.64 10.06
N ASN A 30 -26.93 32.39 10.11
CA ASN A 30 -26.14 31.16 10.23
C ASN A 30 -24.91 31.18 11.20
N LEU A 31 -25.15 31.23 12.50
CA LEU A 31 -24.25 30.62 13.52
C LEU A 31 -24.24 29.08 13.44
N LYS A 32 -24.51 28.51 12.26
CA LYS A 32 -24.57 27.06 12.09
C LYS A 32 -23.14 26.55 11.96
N HIS A 33 -22.79 25.59 12.81
CA HIS A 33 -21.54 24.86 12.67
C HIS A 33 -21.42 24.35 11.23
N HIS A 34 -20.22 24.34 10.65
CA HIS A 34 -20.01 23.97 9.25
C HIS A 34 -20.67 22.63 8.90
N GLU A 35 -20.66 21.68 9.84
CA GLU A 35 -21.31 20.39 9.72
C GLU A 35 -22.84 20.46 9.55
N HIS A 36 -23.50 21.51 10.06
CA HIS A 36 -24.94 21.71 9.96
C HIS A 36 -25.37 22.35 8.62
N THR A 37 -24.43 22.58 7.70
CA THR A 37 -24.74 23.06 6.36
C THR A 37 -25.46 21.95 5.57
N ALA A 38 -26.49 22.31 4.81
CA ALA A 38 -27.27 21.36 4.02
C ALA A 38 -26.40 20.50 3.07
N ALA A 39 -25.34 21.08 2.49
CA ALA A 39 -24.41 20.37 1.64
C ALA A 39 -23.64 19.27 2.40
N VAL A 40 -23.15 19.57 3.61
CA VAL A 40 -22.40 18.61 4.45
C VAL A 40 -23.31 17.50 4.96
N GLN A 41 -24.51 17.85 5.44
CA GLN A 41 -25.52 16.87 5.85
C GLN A 41 -25.96 15.96 4.69
N SER A 42 -26.15 16.52 3.49
CA SER A 42 -26.48 15.73 2.30
C SER A 42 -25.34 14.81 1.87
N ALA A 43 -24.09 15.28 1.93
CA ALA A 43 -22.93 14.44 1.64
C ALA A 43 -22.77 13.32 2.67
N PHE A 44 -22.93 13.64 3.95
CA PHE A 44 -22.90 12.66 5.03
C PHE A 44 -23.99 11.59 4.86
N ALA A 45 -25.23 11.99 4.59
CA ALA A 45 -26.32 11.05 4.33
C ALA A 45 -25.99 10.10 3.17
N LYS A 46 -25.46 10.62 2.05
CA LYS A 46 -25.00 9.79 0.92
C LYS A 46 -23.88 8.83 1.31
N MET A 47 -22.93 9.26 2.15
CA MET A 47 -21.85 8.41 2.63
C MET A 47 -22.37 7.28 3.53
N VAL A 48 -23.32 7.59 4.42
CA VAL A 48 -23.96 6.59 5.28
C VAL A 48 -24.75 5.60 4.43
N GLU A 49 -25.55 6.05 3.47
CA GLU A 49 -26.28 5.16 2.55
C GLU A 49 -25.33 4.27 1.75
N ALA A 50 -24.23 4.83 1.25
CA ALA A 50 -23.21 4.06 0.55
C ALA A 50 -22.56 3.01 1.45
N LEU A 51 -22.23 3.36 2.70
CA LEU A 51 -21.67 2.42 3.67
C LEU A 51 -22.65 1.30 4.02
N VAL A 52 -23.92 1.63 4.27
CA VAL A 52 -24.98 0.64 4.54
C VAL A 52 -25.10 -0.31 3.37
N ARG A 53 -25.16 0.21 2.14
CA ARG A 53 -25.24 -0.62 0.93
C ARG A 53 -24.04 -1.55 0.81
N VAL A 54 -22.83 -1.07 1.08
CA VAL A 54 -21.61 -1.90 1.05
C VAL A 54 -21.66 -2.97 2.13
N ILE A 55 -22.09 -2.66 3.36
CA ILE A 55 -22.24 -3.64 4.44
C ILE A 55 -23.33 -4.67 4.12
N ASP A 56 -24.41 -4.30 3.43
CA ASP A 56 -25.45 -5.22 2.99
C ASP A 56 -24.99 -6.12 1.83
N GLU A 57 -24.32 -5.54 0.83
CA GLU A 57 -23.78 -6.25 -0.34
C GLU A 57 -22.68 -7.24 0.05
N MET A 58 -21.76 -6.79 0.88
CA MET A 58 -20.74 -7.65 1.44
C MET A 58 -21.42 -8.61 2.41
N GLY A 59 -22.18 -8.11 3.38
CA GLY A 59 -22.84 -8.86 4.43
C GLY A 59 -22.26 -8.45 5.79
N ASN A 60 -23.10 -8.48 6.82
CA ASN A 60 -22.76 -7.91 8.12
C ASN A 60 -21.59 -8.68 8.79
N PRO A 61 -20.43 -8.02 9.00
CA PRO A 61 -19.24 -8.66 9.56
C PRO A 61 -19.42 -9.08 11.03
N PHE A 62 -20.41 -8.53 11.75
CA PHE A 62 -20.69 -8.88 13.14
C PHE A 62 -21.60 -10.09 13.31
N THR A 63 -22.27 -10.52 12.22
CA THR A 63 -23.09 -11.74 12.22
C THR A 63 -22.33 -12.95 11.68
N GLU A 64 -21.06 -12.77 11.33
CA GLU A 64 -20.24 -13.84 10.77
C GLU A 64 -19.78 -14.81 11.87
N GLU A 65 -20.10 -16.09 11.69
CA GLU A 65 -19.73 -17.16 12.63
C GLU A 65 -18.33 -17.73 12.36
N SER A 66 -17.64 -17.23 11.33
CA SER A 66 -16.30 -17.68 11.00
C SER A 66 -15.33 -17.27 12.13
N CYS A 67 -14.38 -18.15 12.44
CA CYS A 67 -13.31 -17.83 13.37
C CYS A 67 -12.23 -16.96 12.69
N ASP A 68 -12.40 -16.60 11.43
CA ASP A 68 -11.39 -15.96 10.61
C ASP A 68 -11.24 -14.48 10.95
N LEU A 69 -10.02 -13.96 10.79
CA LEU A 69 -9.75 -12.54 10.97
C LEU A 69 -9.87 -11.87 9.59
N LEU A 70 -10.88 -11.03 9.42
CA LEU A 70 -11.27 -10.45 8.14
C LEU A 70 -10.96 -8.95 8.07
N VAL A 71 -10.57 -8.49 6.88
CA VAL A 71 -10.49 -7.05 6.58
C VAL A 71 -11.87 -6.56 6.14
N LEU A 72 -12.38 -5.50 6.78
CA LEU A 72 -13.77 -5.06 6.61
C LEU A 72 -14.12 -4.55 5.20
N ASP A 73 -13.15 -3.97 4.49
CA ASP A 73 -13.37 -3.36 3.18
C ASP A 73 -13.21 -4.34 2.00
N THR A 74 -12.30 -5.32 2.11
CA THR A 74 -12.05 -6.32 1.06
C THR A 74 -12.61 -7.71 1.35
N ARG A 75 -12.96 -7.98 2.61
CA ARG A 75 -13.28 -9.32 3.13
C ARG A 75 -12.17 -10.35 2.96
N ASP A 76 -10.93 -9.87 2.79
CA ASP A 76 -9.79 -10.75 2.73
C ASP A 76 -9.54 -11.39 4.11
N ILE A 77 -9.28 -12.69 4.09
CA ILE A 77 -8.89 -13.46 5.26
C ILE A 77 -7.41 -13.21 5.55
N ALA A 78 -7.11 -12.81 6.79
CA ALA A 78 -5.75 -12.64 7.28
C ALA A 78 -5.00 -13.98 7.35
N ASP A 79 -3.67 -13.92 7.30
CA ASP A 79 -2.83 -15.11 7.44
C ASP A 79 -3.10 -15.81 8.79
N PRO A 80 -3.22 -17.15 8.83
CA PRO A 80 -3.55 -17.88 10.05
C PRO A 80 -2.56 -17.60 11.19
N ALA A 81 -1.28 -17.35 10.91
CA ALA A 81 -0.29 -17.00 11.94
C ALA A 81 -0.58 -15.62 12.57
N VAL A 82 -1.11 -14.68 11.79
CA VAL A 82 -1.55 -13.37 12.29
C VAL A 82 -2.81 -13.53 13.13
N ALA A 83 -3.78 -14.31 12.67
CA ALA A 83 -5.02 -14.57 13.40
C ALA A 83 -4.74 -15.22 14.77
N GLU A 84 -3.85 -16.23 14.82
CA GLU A 84 -3.44 -16.87 16.07
C GLU A 84 -2.72 -15.90 17.02
N THR A 85 -1.87 -15.04 16.47
CA THR A 85 -1.19 -14.00 17.24
C THR A 85 -2.19 -13.06 17.91
N VAL A 86 -3.17 -12.54 17.16
CA VAL A 86 -4.20 -11.63 17.69
C VAL A 86 -5.03 -12.28 18.78
N ARG A 87 -5.34 -13.59 18.65
CA ARG A 87 -6.08 -14.33 19.69
C ARG A 87 -5.26 -14.52 20.97
N THR A 88 -3.96 -14.74 20.86
CA THR A 88 -3.11 -15.11 22.00
C THR A 88 -2.38 -13.94 22.64
N ILE A 89 -2.23 -12.80 21.95
CA ILE A 89 -1.40 -11.65 22.39
C ILE A 89 -1.76 -11.15 23.79
N LYS A 90 -3.06 -11.12 24.14
CA LYS A 90 -3.51 -10.69 25.46
C LYS A 90 -3.01 -11.63 26.56
N LYS A 91 -3.10 -12.95 26.33
CA LYS A 91 -2.64 -13.96 27.27
C LYS A 91 -1.12 -13.90 27.43
N THR A 92 -0.39 -13.80 26.32
CA THR A 92 1.07 -13.66 26.35
C THR A 92 1.52 -12.40 27.11
N GLY A 93 0.83 -11.27 26.91
CA GLY A 93 1.12 -10.04 27.66
C GLY A 93 0.88 -10.18 29.16
N GLN A 94 -0.19 -10.88 29.54
CA GLN A 94 -0.52 -11.16 30.94
C GLN A 94 0.57 -12.02 31.61
N GLU A 95 0.98 -13.12 30.98
CA GLU A 95 2.02 -14.02 31.49
C GLU A 95 3.36 -13.28 31.65
N GLN A 96 3.72 -12.41 30.69
CA GLN A 96 4.93 -11.60 30.77
C GLN A 96 4.88 -10.57 31.88
N TYR A 97 3.72 -9.94 32.09
CA TYR A 97 3.50 -9.02 33.19
C TYR A 97 3.65 -9.71 34.55
N GLU A 98 3.02 -10.88 34.72
CA GLU A 98 3.10 -11.65 35.97
C GLU A 98 4.54 -12.09 36.26
N THR A 99 5.25 -12.55 35.23
CA THR A 99 6.67 -12.91 35.33
C THR A 99 7.52 -11.71 35.76
N TYR A 100 7.30 -10.55 35.13
CA TYR A 100 8.01 -9.31 35.48
C TYR A 100 7.77 -8.90 36.93
N MET A 101 6.51 -8.94 37.39
CA MET A 101 6.15 -8.60 38.76
C MET A 101 6.81 -9.54 39.77
N ALA A 102 6.79 -10.84 39.49
CA ALA A 102 7.40 -11.83 40.37
C ALA A 102 8.92 -11.63 40.49
N GLU A 103 9.62 -11.51 39.37
CA GLU A 103 11.09 -11.40 39.34
C GLU A 103 11.61 -10.06 39.87
N ARG A 104 11.03 -8.94 39.41
CA ARG A 104 11.56 -7.59 39.66
C ARG A 104 11.06 -7.01 40.99
N VAL A 105 9.82 -7.29 41.37
CA VAL A 105 9.18 -6.63 42.53
C VAL A 105 9.18 -7.54 43.75
N THR A 106 8.70 -8.78 43.60
CA THR A 106 8.55 -9.71 44.73
C THR A 106 9.89 -10.35 45.10
N GLN A 107 10.56 -11.00 44.15
CA GLN A 107 11.78 -11.78 44.39
C GLN A 107 13.05 -10.92 44.31
N ARG A 108 12.99 -9.77 43.61
CA ARG A 108 14.11 -8.83 43.38
C ARG A 108 15.37 -9.54 42.85
N THR A 109 15.17 -10.58 42.05
CA THR A 109 16.26 -11.36 41.45
C THR A 109 16.96 -10.60 40.34
N THR A 110 16.23 -9.68 39.69
CA THR A 110 16.72 -8.91 38.57
C THR A 110 16.33 -7.41 38.76
N PRO A 111 17.21 -6.45 38.42
CA PRO A 111 16.98 -5.02 38.71
C PRO A 111 15.96 -4.37 37.75
N VAL A 112 15.06 -3.54 38.24
CA VAL A 112 13.99 -2.89 37.43
C VAL A 112 14.51 -2.13 36.19
N SER A 113 15.76 -1.70 36.19
CA SER A 113 16.41 -0.96 35.08
C SER A 113 16.82 -1.82 33.89
N ASP A 114 16.80 -3.16 33.99
CA ASP A 114 17.23 -3.99 32.86
C ASP A 114 16.28 -3.87 31.66
N PRO A 115 16.82 -3.95 30.43
CA PRO A 115 16.00 -3.94 29.23
C PRO A 115 15.00 -5.10 29.18
N ILE A 116 13.74 -4.78 28.86
CA ILE A 116 12.70 -5.77 28.57
C ILE A 116 12.82 -6.20 27.10
N SER A 117 12.85 -7.51 26.86
CA SER A 117 12.91 -8.07 25.51
C SER A 117 11.64 -7.74 24.71
N ARG A 118 11.79 -7.47 23.41
CA ARG A 118 10.67 -7.21 22.50
C ARG A 118 10.12 -8.50 21.91
N ASN A 119 8.79 -8.63 21.91
CA ASN A 119 8.11 -9.72 21.20
C ASN A 119 8.08 -9.44 19.70
N LYS A 120 8.55 -10.41 18.89
CA LYS A 120 8.51 -10.33 17.42
C LYS A 120 7.30 -11.11 16.89
N LEU A 121 6.12 -10.54 17.07
CA LEU A 121 4.85 -11.15 16.68
C LEU A 121 4.32 -10.58 15.35
N PRO A 122 3.85 -11.41 14.41
CA PRO A 122 3.25 -10.94 13.17
C PRO A 122 1.82 -10.44 13.43
N LEU A 123 1.59 -9.12 13.32
CA LEU A 123 0.27 -8.50 13.56
C LEU A 123 -0.42 -7.98 12.28
N PHE A 124 0.34 -7.41 11.36
CA PHE A 124 -0.21 -6.77 10.15
C PHE A 124 0.49 -7.21 8.86
N SER A 125 1.56 -7.99 8.98
CA SER A 125 2.33 -8.47 7.84
C SER A 125 2.14 -9.96 7.70
N ARG A 126 1.83 -10.41 6.49
CA ARG A 126 1.98 -11.82 6.13
C ARG A 126 3.43 -12.19 6.42
N PRO A 127 3.72 -13.24 7.20
CA PRO A 127 5.09 -13.69 7.36
C PRO A 127 5.68 -13.88 5.95
N PRO A 128 6.90 -13.39 5.69
CA PRO A 128 7.47 -13.46 4.36
C PRO A 128 7.43 -14.92 3.91
N THR A 129 6.64 -15.21 2.89
CA THR A 129 6.61 -16.54 2.30
C THR A 129 8.03 -16.83 1.89
N ARG A 130 8.68 -17.83 2.50
CA ARG A 130 10.09 -18.15 2.25
C ARG A 130 10.31 -18.07 0.73
N LEU A 131 11.18 -17.16 0.31
CA LEU A 131 11.56 -17.04 -1.10
C LEU A 131 12.01 -18.44 -1.53
N GLN A 132 11.19 -19.08 -2.36
CA GLN A 132 11.49 -20.39 -2.90
C GLN A 132 12.87 -20.30 -3.58
N THR A 133 13.68 -21.34 -3.45
CA THR A 133 14.97 -21.37 -4.14
C THR A 133 14.76 -21.13 -5.64
N LYS A 134 15.73 -20.51 -6.34
CA LYS A 134 15.62 -20.19 -7.78
C LYS A 134 15.12 -21.39 -8.60
N SER A 135 15.62 -22.59 -8.29
CA SER A 135 15.18 -23.87 -8.88
C SER A 135 13.69 -24.18 -8.68
N LYS A 136 13.15 -23.96 -7.48
CA LYS A 136 11.73 -24.17 -7.19
C LYS A 136 10.84 -23.12 -7.86
N GLN A 137 11.31 -21.87 -7.97
CA GLN A 137 10.61 -20.80 -8.68
C GLN A 137 10.50 -21.11 -10.18
N ILE A 138 11.60 -21.56 -10.82
CA ILE A 138 11.61 -21.98 -12.22
C ILE A 138 10.62 -23.13 -12.45
N LEU A 139 10.65 -24.15 -11.59
CA LEU A 139 9.75 -25.30 -11.70
C LEU A 139 8.27 -24.91 -11.52
N SER A 140 7.98 -23.93 -10.66
CA SER A 140 6.61 -23.39 -10.54
C SER A 140 6.16 -22.61 -11.77
N SER A 141 7.04 -21.79 -12.36
CA SER A 141 6.76 -21.05 -13.60
C SER A 141 6.49 -22.01 -14.76
N LEU A 142 7.31 -23.05 -14.91
CA LEU A 142 7.11 -24.04 -15.97
C LEU A 142 5.76 -24.77 -15.82
N LYS A 143 5.35 -25.08 -14.58
CA LYS A 143 4.04 -25.70 -14.32
C LYS A 143 2.89 -24.76 -14.70
N SER A 144 2.99 -23.46 -14.40
CA SER A 144 1.97 -22.50 -14.82
C SER A 144 1.90 -22.35 -16.33
N ASP A 145 3.06 -22.34 -17.00
CA ASP A 145 3.12 -22.23 -18.46
C ASP A 145 2.52 -23.48 -19.11
N CYS A 146 2.86 -24.69 -18.64
CA CYS A 146 2.23 -25.92 -19.09
C CYS A 146 0.70 -25.89 -18.89
N ALA A 147 0.22 -25.44 -17.73
CA ALA A 147 -1.22 -25.34 -17.46
C ALA A 147 -1.91 -24.30 -18.37
N LEU A 148 -1.24 -23.21 -18.71
CA LEU A 148 -1.74 -22.22 -19.67
C LEU A 148 -1.82 -22.81 -21.09
N PHE A 149 -0.75 -23.48 -21.53
CA PHE A 149 -0.70 -24.14 -22.84
C PHE A 149 -1.77 -25.23 -22.98
N LEU A 150 -1.99 -26.05 -21.97
CA LEU A 150 -3.05 -27.07 -21.98
C LEU A 150 -4.43 -26.44 -22.11
N ARG A 151 -4.70 -25.35 -21.37
CA ARG A 151 -5.98 -24.62 -21.48
C ARG A 151 -6.15 -23.97 -22.85
N LEU A 152 -5.09 -23.36 -23.39
CA LEU A 152 -5.09 -22.76 -24.72
C LEU A 152 -5.35 -23.83 -25.79
N TYR A 153 -4.68 -24.98 -25.71
CA TYR A 153 -4.89 -26.11 -26.61
C TYR A 153 -6.34 -26.57 -26.61
N ILE A 154 -6.94 -26.80 -25.44
CA ILE A 154 -8.36 -27.19 -25.32
C ILE A 154 -9.29 -26.11 -25.91
N SER A 155 -8.97 -24.82 -25.68
CA SER A 155 -9.77 -23.72 -26.22
C SER A 155 -9.71 -23.64 -27.75
N CYS A 156 -8.55 -23.93 -28.35
CA CYS A 156 -8.37 -23.98 -29.80
C CYS A 156 -9.05 -25.19 -30.46
N GLN A 157 -9.30 -26.28 -29.72
CA GLN A 157 -10.07 -27.42 -30.23
C GLN A 157 -11.57 -27.12 -30.32
N THR A 158 -12.07 -26.22 -29.46
CA THR A 158 -13.50 -25.87 -29.39
C THR A 158 -13.83 -24.61 -30.19
N ARG A 159 -12.85 -23.76 -30.44
CA ARG A 159 -12.96 -22.48 -31.14
C ARG A 159 -11.79 -22.44 -32.11
N ASP A 160 -12.04 -22.21 -33.39
CA ASP A 160 -11.01 -22.11 -34.44
C ASP A 160 -10.09 -20.90 -34.19
N GLY A 161 -9.18 -21.06 -33.22
CA GLY A 161 -8.40 -19.99 -32.62
C GLY A 161 -7.09 -19.80 -33.36
N ASP A 162 -6.88 -18.60 -33.90
CA ASP A 162 -5.64 -18.24 -34.58
C ASP A 162 -4.49 -18.02 -33.60
N LEU A 163 -3.73 -19.10 -33.37
CA LEU A 163 -2.51 -19.08 -32.55
C LEU A 163 -1.43 -18.17 -33.14
N HIS A 164 -1.40 -17.99 -34.46
CA HIS A 164 -0.37 -17.19 -35.11
C HIS A 164 -0.53 -15.71 -34.75
N ASN A 165 -1.77 -15.20 -34.79
CA ASN A 165 -2.06 -13.84 -34.33
C ASN A 165 -1.94 -13.71 -32.80
N PHE A 166 -2.33 -14.73 -32.04
CA PHE A 166 -2.21 -14.71 -30.57
C PHE A 166 -0.76 -14.55 -30.10
N PHE A 167 0.18 -15.32 -30.67
CA PHE A 167 1.62 -15.23 -30.35
C PHE A 167 2.36 -14.09 -31.06
N ARG A 168 1.68 -13.33 -31.93
CA ARG A 168 2.25 -12.14 -32.55
C ARG A 168 2.54 -11.03 -31.53
N HIS A 169 1.81 -11.04 -30.42
CA HIS A 169 1.94 -10.08 -29.34
C HIS A 169 2.36 -10.77 -28.04
N GLU A 170 2.99 -9.98 -27.17
CA GLU A 170 3.41 -10.44 -25.86
C GLU A 170 2.20 -10.69 -24.96
N ASN A 171 2.08 -11.92 -24.45
CA ASN A 171 0.92 -12.36 -23.65
C ASN A 171 1.17 -12.36 -22.14
N HIS A 172 2.28 -11.78 -21.68
CA HIS A 172 2.61 -11.65 -20.27
C HIS A 172 2.08 -10.33 -19.70
N ALA A 173 1.69 -10.34 -18.42
CA ALA A 173 1.21 -9.13 -17.73
C ALA A 173 2.25 -8.02 -17.62
N TYR A 174 3.53 -8.36 -17.81
CA TYR A 174 4.67 -7.47 -17.71
C TYR A 174 5.63 -7.76 -18.87
N PRO A 175 6.31 -6.75 -19.43
CA PRO A 175 7.30 -6.97 -20.47
C PRO A 175 8.52 -7.76 -19.91
N PRO A 176 9.20 -8.59 -20.71
CA PRO A 176 10.36 -9.40 -20.31
C PRO A 176 11.52 -8.54 -19.83
N SER A 177 11.62 -7.30 -20.31
CA SER A 177 12.61 -6.33 -19.86
C SER A 177 12.45 -5.96 -18.38
N LEU A 178 11.23 -6.03 -17.85
CA LEU A 178 10.89 -5.65 -16.48
C LEU A 178 10.45 -6.82 -15.61
N SER A 179 10.41 -8.04 -16.14
CA SER A 179 9.89 -9.19 -15.40
C SER A 179 10.83 -10.38 -15.43
N GLN A 180 10.79 -11.16 -14.35
CA GLN A 180 11.53 -12.40 -14.22
C GLN A 180 10.58 -13.46 -13.65
N LEU A 181 10.43 -14.59 -14.36
CA LEU A 181 9.53 -15.68 -13.98
C LEU A 181 8.07 -15.21 -13.78
N GLY A 182 7.57 -14.35 -14.69
CA GLY A 182 6.19 -13.87 -14.66
C GLY A 182 5.87 -12.87 -13.54
N LYS A 183 6.89 -12.37 -12.82
CA LYS A 183 6.74 -11.32 -11.79
C LYS A 183 7.58 -10.11 -12.13
N LEU A 184 7.10 -8.92 -11.74
CA LEU A 184 7.86 -7.69 -11.88
C LEU A 184 9.18 -7.82 -11.12
N ARG A 185 10.28 -7.48 -11.80
CA ARG A 185 11.62 -7.55 -11.27
C ARG A 185 11.83 -6.32 -10.40
N PHE A 186 11.71 -6.49 -9.08
CA PHE A 186 12.08 -5.46 -8.13
C PHE A 186 13.59 -5.52 -7.90
N GLY A 187 14.32 -4.59 -8.52
CA GLY A 187 15.76 -4.44 -8.32
C GLY A 187 16.10 -3.62 -7.08
N THR A 188 17.35 -3.75 -6.63
CA THR A 188 17.97 -2.85 -5.66
C THR A 188 18.53 -1.65 -6.43
N LYS A 189 18.68 -0.46 -5.81
CA LYS A 189 19.21 0.74 -6.50
C LYS A 189 20.56 0.48 -7.22
N ASP A 190 21.33 -0.47 -6.70
CA ASP A 190 22.62 -0.92 -7.24
C ASP A 190 22.52 -1.64 -8.60
N ASP A 191 21.37 -2.27 -8.91
CA ASP A 191 21.14 -2.93 -10.20
C ASP A 191 21.12 -1.93 -11.38
N LEU A 192 20.97 -0.63 -11.09
CA LEU A 192 21.07 0.45 -12.08
C LEU A 192 22.50 0.93 -12.30
N ALA A 193 23.44 0.64 -11.38
CA ALA A 193 24.81 1.13 -11.46
C ALA A 193 25.52 0.59 -12.71
N GLU A 194 25.40 -0.72 -12.97
CA GLU A 194 25.99 -1.37 -14.14
C GLU A 194 25.44 -0.78 -15.47
N CYS A 195 24.13 -0.49 -15.52
CA CYS A 195 23.51 0.17 -16.66
C CYS A 195 24.02 1.61 -16.85
N LEU A 196 24.18 2.36 -15.77
CA LEU A 196 24.65 3.75 -15.81
C LEU A 196 26.14 3.83 -16.18
N GLU A 197 26.97 2.90 -15.71
CA GLU A 197 28.37 2.78 -16.10
C GLU A 197 28.52 2.46 -17.59
N ALA A 198 27.67 1.59 -18.13
CA ALA A 198 27.62 1.31 -19.56
C ALA A 198 27.20 2.54 -20.40
N PHE A 199 26.33 3.42 -19.88
CA PHE A 199 26.00 4.68 -20.54
C PHE A 199 27.12 5.71 -20.47
N CYS A 200 27.85 5.78 -19.35
CA CYS A 200 28.99 6.69 -19.22
C CYS A 200 30.14 6.32 -20.17
N THR A 201 30.40 5.03 -20.36
CA THR A 201 31.48 4.55 -21.26
C THR A 201 31.19 4.82 -22.74
N LEU A 202 29.92 4.96 -23.15
CA LEU A 202 29.55 5.36 -24.52
C LEU A 202 29.77 6.86 -24.81
N CYS A 203 29.89 7.70 -23.78
CA CYS A 203 30.19 9.12 -23.93
C CYS A 203 31.70 9.41 -24.03
N GLU A 204 32.55 8.42 -23.77
CA GLU A 204 34.01 8.55 -23.78
C GLU A 204 34.67 7.90 -25.00
N GLU A 205 34.04 7.92 -26.18
CA GLU A 205 34.79 7.69 -27.42
C GLU A 205 35.68 8.91 -27.70
N PRO A 206 37.02 8.79 -27.63
CA PRO A 206 37.90 9.92 -27.84
C PRO A 206 37.92 10.29 -29.31
N HIS A 207 37.65 11.57 -29.59
CA HIS A 207 37.88 12.24 -30.85
C HIS A 207 39.38 12.12 -31.24
N GLN A 208 39.78 11.01 -31.86
CA GLN A 208 41.13 10.84 -32.42
C GLN A 208 41.09 10.80 -33.94
N SER A 209 41.71 11.85 -34.51
CA SER A 209 42.34 11.93 -35.83
C SER A 209 41.46 12.17 -37.06
N MET A 210 41.11 13.44 -37.29
CA MET A 210 41.11 14.04 -38.64
C MET A 210 42.26 15.06 -38.76
N SER A 211 43.50 14.64 -38.46
CA SER A 211 44.70 15.47 -38.66
C SER A 211 45.77 14.71 -39.44
N SER A 212 45.46 14.32 -40.67
CA SER A 212 46.46 13.71 -41.57
C SER A 212 46.23 14.03 -43.06
N TYR A 213 45.48 15.10 -43.39
CA TYR A 213 45.20 15.46 -44.78
C TYR A 213 45.33 16.96 -45.05
N TRP A 214 46.46 17.59 -44.68
CA TRP A 214 46.77 18.96 -45.16
C TRP A 214 48.25 19.34 -45.33
N MET A 215 49.17 18.37 -45.46
CA MET A 215 50.49 18.68 -46.01
C MET A 215 51.01 17.49 -46.80
N VAL A 216 50.76 17.48 -48.11
CA VAL A 216 51.74 17.33 -49.21
C VAL A 216 50.94 17.43 -50.51
N LEU A 217 50.93 18.60 -51.13
CA LEU A 217 50.77 18.77 -52.58
C LEU A 217 51.33 20.16 -52.97
N GLN A 218 52.50 20.10 -53.61
CA GLN A 218 53.23 21.10 -54.43
C GLN A 218 53.64 22.43 -53.80
#